data_AF-A0A7X8GU10-F1
#
_entry.id   AF-A0A7X8GU10-F1
#
_cell.length_a   1.000
_cell.length_b   1.000
_cell.length_c   1.000
_cell.angle_alpha   90.00
_cell.angle_beta   90.00
_cell.angle_gamma   90.00
#
_symmetry.space_group_name_H-M   'P 1'
#
loop_
_entity.id
_entity.type
_entity.pdbx_description
1 polymer ?
#
loop_
_entity_poly.entity_id
_entity_poly.type
_entity_poly.pdbx_seq_one_letter_code
_entity_poly.pdbx_strand_id
1 'polypeptide(L)'
;MNKVLIFDNYDSFTYNLVHSVKSLGYHDVEVFRNDKVDLDAVARYDKIILSPGPGLPLEAGVLIPLIKRYAATKSILGVCLGHQAIGE
;
A
#
# COMPACT_ATOMS: atom_id res chain seq x y z
N MET A 1 9.40 -9.36 13.70
CA MET A 1 9.76 -8.75 12.40
C MET A 1 8.53 -8.05 11.86
N ASN A 2 8.65 -6.83 11.34
CA ASN A 2 7.49 -6.09 10.86
C ASN A 2 7.09 -6.59 9.47
N LYS A 3 5.85 -7.03 9.31
CA LYS A 3 5.28 -7.47 8.04
C LYS A 3 4.75 -6.28 7.25
N VAL A 4 5.26 -6.06 6.04
CA VAL A 4 4.95 -4.88 5.21
C VAL A 4 4.06 -5.27 4.04
N LEU A 5 2.95 -4.54 3.88
CA LEU A 5 2.14 -4.59 2.67
C LEU A 5 2.60 -3.50 1.71
N ILE A 6 2.88 -3.87 0.46
CA ILE A 6 2.89 -2.93 -0.67
C ILE A 6 1.58 -3.11 -1.42
N PHE A 7 0.74 -2.08 -1.36
CA PHE A 7 -0.56 -2.02 -2.01
C PHE A 7 -0.37 -1.46 -3.43
N ASP A 8 -0.48 -2.33 -4.42
CA ASP A 8 -0.17 -2.07 -5.83
C ASP A 8 -1.39 -1.49 -6.56
N ASN A 9 -1.27 -0.24 -6.99
CA ASN A 9 -2.23 0.46 -7.84
C ASN A 9 -1.91 0.29 -9.33
N TYR A 10 -1.40 -0.89 -9.71
CA TYR A 10 -1.05 -1.27 -11.09
C TYR A 10 0.04 -0.39 -11.72
N ASP A 11 1.11 -0.16 -10.97
CA ASP A 11 2.23 0.67 -11.42
C ASP A 11 3.51 -0.15 -11.67
N SER A 12 4.28 0.27 -12.69
CA SER A 12 5.52 -0.41 -13.06
C SER A 12 6.65 -0.22 -12.03
N PHE A 13 6.57 0.77 -11.15
CA PHE A 13 7.56 1.02 -10.10
C PHE A 13 7.28 0.26 -8.79
N THR A 14 6.18 -0.50 -8.68
CA THR A 14 5.85 -1.25 -7.46
C THR A 14 6.98 -2.16 -6.99
N TYR A 15 7.66 -2.87 -7.89
CA TYR A 15 8.77 -3.75 -7.51
C TYR A 15 10.05 -3.00 -7.16
N ASN A 16 10.23 -1.77 -7.65
CA ASN A 16 11.32 -0.92 -7.17
C ASN A 16 11.13 -0.59 -5.68
N LEU A 17 9.89 -0.33 -5.25
CA LEU A 17 9.57 -0.18 -3.82
C LEU A 17 9.85 -1.47 -3.03
N VAL A 18 9.49 -2.64 -3.55
CA VAL A 18 9.83 -3.94 -2.92
C VAL A 18 11.33 -4.05 -2.70
N HIS A 19 12.14 -3.75 -3.71
CA HIS A 19 13.59 -3.82 -3.62
C HIS A 19 14.16 -2.81 -2.61
N SER A 20 13.68 -1.56 -2.62
CA SER A 20 14.09 -0.54 -1.65
C SER A 20 13.73 -0.90 -0.21
N VAL A 21 12.54 -1.47 0.02
CA VAL A 21 12.11 -1.90 1.36
C VAL A 21 12.98 -3.07 1.84
N LYS A 22 13.26 -4.04 0.96
CA LYS A 22 14.14 -5.16 1.26
C LYS A 22 15.59 -4.74 1.52
N SER A 23 16.12 -3.74 0.80
CA SER A 23 17.48 -3.24 1.03
C SER A 23 17.62 -2.52 2.37
N LEU A 24 16.53 -2.02 2.94
CA LEU A 24 16.46 -1.45 4.29
C LEU A 24 16.28 -2.51 5.40
N GLY A 25 16.34 -3.80 5.08
CA GLY A 25 16.26 -4.90 6.05
C GLY A 25 14.85 -5.41 6.35
N TYR A 26 13.82 -4.92 5.65
CA TYR A 26 12.46 -5.44 5.75
C TYR A 26 12.28 -6.59 4.75
N HIS A 27 12.40 -7.83 5.24
CA HIS A 27 12.36 -9.01 4.38
C HIS A 27 10.96 -9.63 4.23
N ASP A 28 10.07 -9.42 5.20
CA ASP A 28 8.67 -9.88 5.16
C ASP A 28 7.79 -8.83 4.47
N VAL A 29 7.81 -8.85 3.14
CA VAL A 29 7.11 -7.90 2.26
C VAL A 29 6.22 -8.69 1.30
N GLU A 30 4.94 -8.35 1.27
CA GLU A 30 3.98 -8.90 0.32
C GLU A 30 3.37 -7.78 -0.53
N VAL A 31 3.04 -8.11 -1.79
CA VAL A 31 2.42 -7.18 -2.73
C VAL A 31 1.01 -7.66 -3.02
N PHE A 32 0.01 -6.79 -2.88
CA PHE A 32 -1.36 -7.07 -3.29
C PHE A 32 -1.93 -5.92 -4.10
N ARG A 33 -2.66 -6.27 -5.16
CA ARG A 33 -3.32 -5.28 -6.03
C ARG A 33 -4.58 -4.72 -5.40
N ASN A 34 -4.89 -3.49 -5.76
CA ASN A 34 -5.99 -2.71 -5.20
C ASN A 34 -7.41 -3.28 -5.42
N ASP A 35 -7.55 -4.32 -6.23
CA ASP A 35 -8.79 -5.04 -6.50
C ASP A 35 -8.71 -6.54 -6.15
N LYS A 36 -7.58 -7.01 -5.61
CA LYS A 36 -7.32 -8.43 -5.27
C LYS A 36 -7.02 -8.64 -3.79
N VAL A 37 -7.43 -7.71 -2.93
CA VAL A 37 -7.20 -7.81 -1.49
C VAL A 37 -8.48 -7.57 -0.72
N ASP A 38 -8.76 -8.49 0.20
CA ASP A 38 -9.77 -8.31 1.22
C ASP A 38 -9.21 -7.37 2.29
N LEU A 39 -9.97 -6.33 2.64
CA LEU A 39 -9.59 -5.40 3.68
C LEU A 39 -9.35 -6.12 5.02
N ASP A 40 -10.12 -7.14 5.37
CA ASP A 40 -9.92 -7.85 6.64
C ASP A 40 -8.58 -8.59 6.68
N ALA A 41 -8.12 -9.09 5.53
CA ALA A 41 -6.81 -9.72 5.40
C ALA A 41 -5.65 -8.73 5.62
N VAL A 42 -5.87 -7.42 5.44
CA VAL A 42 -4.86 -6.38 5.66
C VAL A 42 -4.53 -6.21 7.16
N ALA A 43 -5.39 -6.70 8.06
CA ALA A 43 -5.14 -6.62 9.50
C ALA A 43 -3.80 -7.24 9.92
N ARG A 44 -3.32 -8.26 9.18
CA ARG A 44 -2.08 -9.02 9.46
C ARG A 44 -0.77 -8.26 9.21
N TYR A 45 -0.81 -7.09 8.56
CA TYR A 45 0.39 -6.30 8.26
C TYR A 45 0.63 -5.25 9.31
N ASP A 46 1.88 -4.98 9.64
CA ASP A 46 2.26 -3.93 10.61
C ASP A 46 2.36 -2.56 9.94
N LYS A 47 2.73 -2.54 8.65
CA LYS A 47 3.00 -1.32 7.87
C LYS A 47 2.43 -1.45 6.47
N ILE A 48 2.01 -0.32 5.91
CA ILE A 48 1.42 -0.26 4.57
C ILE A 48 2.15 0.79 3.74
N ILE A 49 2.50 0.43 2.51
CA ILE A 49 3.02 1.34 1.50
C ILE A 49 2.02 1.34 0.34
N LEU A 50 1.48 2.51 0.00
CA LEU A 50 0.57 2.70 -1.11
C LEU A 50 1.40 3.11 -2.34
N SER A 51 1.42 2.26 -3.36
CA SER A 51 2.26 2.48 -4.54
C SER A 51 1.77 3.68 -5.37
N PRO A 52 2.60 4.18 -6.30
CA PRO A 52 2.12 4.98 -7.43
C PRO A 52 1.06 4.22 -8.22
N GLY A 53 0.37 4.94 -9.10
CA GLY A 53 -0.62 4.40 -10.03
C GLY A 53 -1.16 5.50 -10.94
N PRO A 54 -1.81 5.13 -12.04
CA PRO A 54 -2.50 6.08 -12.91
C PRO A 54 -3.86 6.50 -12.32
N GLY A 55 -4.45 7.56 -12.88
CA GLY A 55 -5.83 7.95 -12.59
C GLY A 55 -6.01 8.69 -11.25
N LEU A 56 -7.21 8.59 -10.69
CA LEU A 56 -7.61 9.28 -9.46
C LEU A 56 -7.74 8.31 -8.27
N PRO A 57 -7.50 8.77 -7.03
CA PRO A 57 -7.62 7.92 -5.84
C PRO A 57 -8.96 7.20 -5.68
N LEU A 58 -10.07 7.90 -6.00
CA LEU A 58 -11.44 7.36 -5.92
C LEU A 58 -11.70 6.21 -6.91
N GLU A 59 -10.88 6.07 -7.95
CA GLU A 59 -11.00 5.02 -8.97
C GLU A 59 -10.08 3.83 -8.67
N ALA A 60 -9.18 3.95 -7.68
CA ALA A 60 -8.15 2.97 -7.36
C ALA A 60 -8.66 1.83 -6.45
N GLY A 61 -9.70 1.13 -6.88
CA GLY A 61 -10.22 -0.06 -6.20
C GLY A 61 -10.57 0.20 -4.73
N VAL A 62 -10.00 -0.58 -3.81
CA VAL A 62 -10.24 -0.44 -2.36
C VAL A 62 -9.28 0.51 -1.64
N LEU A 63 -8.52 1.36 -2.37
CA LEU A 63 -7.51 2.26 -1.79
C LEU A 63 -8.08 3.18 -0.69
N ILE A 64 -9.13 3.95 -1.01
CA ILE A 64 -9.76 4.87 -0.05
C ILE A 64 -10.37 4.11 1.15
N PRO A 65 -11.16 3.03 0.96
CA PRO A 65 -11.60 2.18 2.07
C PRO A 65 -10.46 1.66 2.97
N LEU A 66 -9.34 1.25 2.38
CA LEU A 66 -8.17 0.76 3.11
C LEU A 66 -7.57 1.85 4.00
N ILE A 67 -7.35 3.05 3.46
CA ILE A 67 -6.82 4.19 4.22
C ILE A 67 -7.74 4.51 5.39
N LYS A 68 -9.05 4.66 5.14
CA LYS A 68 -10.03 4.97 6.18
C LYS A 68 -10.05 3.95 7.32
N ARG A 69 -9.87 2.66 7.00
CA ARG A 69 -9.85 1.58 7.99
C ARG A 69 -8.56 1.54 8.81
N TYR A 70 -7.41 1.83 8.21
CA TYR A 70 -6.11 1.54 8.81
C TYR A 70 -5.26 2.75 9.18
N ALA A 71 -5.55 3.95 8.68
CA ALA A 71 -4.73 5.14 8.94
C ALA A 71 -4.59 5.48 10.44
N ALA A 72 -5.63 5.19 11.24
CA ALA A 72 -5.59 5.42 12.69
C ALA A 72 -4.78 4.38 13.48
N THR A 73 -4.49 3.22 12.90
CA THR A 73 -3.92 2.07 13.64
C THR A 73 -2.62 1.53 13.06
N LYS A 74 -2.26 1.90 11.83
CA LYS A 74 -1.07 1.41 11.13
C LYS A 74 -0.27 2.57 10.55
N SER A 75 1.05 2.41 10.47
CA SER A 75 1.90 3.36 9.73
C SER A 75 1.68 3.18 8.22
N ILE A 76 1.30 4.27 7.55
CA ILE A 76 1.06 4.30 6.10
C ILE A 76 2.04 5.27 5.43
N LEU A 77 2.71 4.82 4.38
CA LEU A 77 3.50 5.66 3.47
C LEU A 77 2.83 5.67 2.09
N GLY A 78 2.46 6.86 1.60
CA GLY A 78 1.93 7.03 0.25
C GLY A 78 2.99 7.54 -0.72
N VAL A 79 3.01 6.98 -1.94
CA VAL A 79 3.88 7.44 -3.04
C VAL A 79 3.02 7.84 -4.23
N CYS A 80 3.19 9.06 -4.77
CA CYS A 80 2.43 9.59 -5.91
C CYS A 80 0.91 9.47 -5.69
N LEU A 81 0.19 8.63 -6.45
CA LEU A 81 -1.24 8.36 -6.27
C LEU A 81 -1.57 7.95 -4.83
N GLY A 82 -0.75 7.08 -4.23
CA GLY A 82 -0.92 6.69 -2.83
C GLY A 82 -0.76 7.84 -1.85
N HIS A 83 0.04 8.86 -2.18
CA HIS A 83 0.15 10.09 -1.38
C HIS A 83 -1.06 11.01 -1.57
N GLN A 84 -1.53 11.17 -2.81
CA GLN A 84 -2.74 11.93 -3.12
C GLN A 84 -3.96 11.36 -2.38
N ALA A 85 -4.09 10.03 -2.36
CA ALA A 85 -5.17 9.33 -1.67
C ALA A 85 -5.20 9.53 -0.15
N ILE A 86 -4.07 9.88 0.48
CA ILE A 86 -4.01 10.18 1.92
C ILE A 86 -4.57 11.58 2.21
N GLY A 87 -4.47 12.50 1.25
CA GLY A 87 -4.97 13.87 1.38
C GLY A 87 -6.47 14.03 1.14
N GLU A 88 -7.14 13.01 0.61
CA GLU A 88 -8.60 12.95 0.40
C GLU A 88 -9.35 12.36 1.59
#